data_AF-A0A9N8V5M8-F1
#
_entry.id   AF-A0A9N8V5M8-F1
#
_cell.length_a   1.000
_cell.length_b   1.000
_cell.length_c   1.000
_cell.angle_alpha   90.00
_cell.angle_beta   90.00
_cell.angle_gamma   90.00
#
_symmetry.space_group_name_H-M   'P 1'
#
loop_
_entity.id
_entity.type
_entity.pdbx_description
1 polymer ?
#
loop_
_entity_poly.entity_id
_entity_poly.type
_entity_poly.pdbx_seq_one_letter_code
_entity_poly.pdbx_strand_id
1 'polypeptide(L)'
;MDKAQFRSVKKSGNFPEPEMSSEIKQPLLRILEKRLSDYKTSITEDEAILERQEVSLRLRYAVMLRLSEKRILQKHIDYLKLFKVEDNNEGGSNKRRKLK
;
A
#
# COMPACT_ATOMS: atom_id res chain seq x y z
N MET A 1 -12.30 21.64 0.96
CA MET A 1 -11.66 22.47 2.02
C MET A 1 -11.66 23.91 1.57
N ASP A 2 -12.16 24.84 2.39
CA ASP A 2 -12.20 26.27 2.03
C ASP A 2 -10.87 26.99 2.34
N LYS A 3 -10.59 28.11 1.66
CA LYS A 3 -9.35 28.89 1.78
C LYS A 3 -9.06 29.35 3.21
N ALA A 4 -10.10 29.69 3.97
CA ALA A 4 -9.96 30.08 5.38
C ALA A 4 -9.50 28.89 6.25
N GLN A 5 -10.08 27.72 6.04
CA GLN A 5 -9.72 26.48 6.74
C GLN A 5 -8.27 26.09 6.44
N PHE A 6 -7.87 26.13 5.17
CA PHE A 6 -6.50 25.81 4.76
C PHE A 6 -5.46 26.71 5.44
N ARG A 7 -5.73 28.03 5.53
CA ARG A 7 -4.83 28.99 6.21
C ARG A 7 -4.70 28.71 7.71
N SER A 8 -5.76 28.25 8.37
CA SER A 8 -5.73 27.89 9.79
C SER A 8 -4.88 26.65 10.05
N VAL A 9 -5.08 25.58 9.26
CA VAL A 9 -4.31 24.33 9.36
C VAL A 9 -2.83 24.54 9.00
N LYS A 10 -2.55 25.36 7.97
CA LYS A 10 -1.18 25.75 7.61
C LYS A 10 -0.47 26.50 8.74
N LYS A 11 -1.19 27.35 9.50
CA LYS A 11 -0.62 28.09 10.63
C LYS A 11 -0.39 27.22 11.86
N SER A 12 -1.24 26.22 12.10
CA SER A 12 -1.10 25.32 13.25
C SER A 12 -0.04 24.24 13.05
N GLY A 13 0.36 23.95 11.81
CA GLY A 13 1.31 22.87 11.49
C GLY A 13 0.73 21.46 11.68
N ASN A 14 -0.46 21.36 12.27
CA ASN A 14 -1.18 20.11 12.51
C ASN A 14 -2.01 19.78 11.27
N PHE A 15 -1.37 19.17 10.29
CA PHE A 15 -2.07 18.56 9.18
C PHE A 15 -2.74 17.27 9.67
N PRO A 16 -3.97 16.96 9.22
CA PRO A 16 -4.55 15.65 9.49
C PRO A 16 -3.63 14.57 8.92
N GLU A 17 -3.47 13.47 9.66
CA GLU A 17 -2.74 12.32 9.14
C GLU A 17 -3.45 11.80 7.88
N PRO A 18 -2.71 11.49 6.81
CA PRO A 18 -3.31 10.96 5.60
C PRO A 18 -3.90 9.57 5.89
N GLU A 19 -5.21 9.46 5.85
CA GLU A 19 -5.92 8.18 5.99
C GLU A 19 -5.91 7.41 4.66
N MET A 20 -5.79 6.08 4.75
CA MET A 20 -5.85 5.19 3.59
C MET A 20 -7.29 5.08 3.08
N SER A 21 -7.63 5.81 2.02
CA SER A 21 -8.93 5.72 1.36
C SER A 21 -9.01 4.58 0.34
N SER A 22 -10.21 4.16 -0.03
CA SER A 22 -10.44 3.18 -1.10
C SER A 22 -9.85 3.64 -2.44
N GLU A 23 -9.92 4.96 -2.70
CA GLU A 23 -9.38 5.60 -3.89
C GLU A 23 -7.85 5.49 -3.99
N ILE A 24 -7.14 5.40 -2.87
CA ILE A 24 -5.68 5.20 -2.83
C ILE A 24 -5.35 3.70 -2.82
N LYS A 25 -6.10 2.92 -2.03
CA LYS A 25 -5.90 1.49 -1.87
C LYS A 25 -5.98 0.74 -3.20
N GLN A 26 -6.99 1.02 -4.02
CA GLN A 26 -7.22 0.26 -5.26
C GLN A 26 -6.11 0.45 -6.31
N PRO A 27 -5.68 1.68 -6.64
CA PRO A 27 -4.51 1.90 -7.49
C PRO A 27 -3.23 1.25 -6.94
N LEU A 28 -2.99 1.37 -5.62
CA LEU A 28 -1.81 0.79 -5.00
C LEU A 28 -1.78 -0.75 -5.15
N LEU A 29 -2.91 -1.41 -4.91
CA LEU A 29 -3.05 -2.85 -5.07
C LEU A 29 -2.77 -3.28 -6.52
N ARG A 30 -3.31 -2.56 -7.51
CA ARG A 30 -3.04 -2.83 -8.93
C ARG A 30 -1.56 -2.66 -9.29
N ILE A 31 -0.89 -1.64 -8.75
CA ILE A 31 0.54 -1.42 -8.99
C ILE A 31 1.38 -2.57 -8.43
N LEU A 32 1.08 -3.01 -7.21
CA LEU A 32 1.79 -4.12 -6.56
C LEU A 32 1.56 -5.44 -7.29
N GLU A 33 0.31 -5.75 -7.65
CA GLU A 33 -0.04 -6.95 -8.42
C GLU A 33 0.61 -6.94 -9.80
N LYS A 34 0.62 -5.79 -10.48
CA LYS A 34 1.29 -5.65 -11.78
C LYS A 34 2.79 -5.88 -11.64
N ARG A 35 3.42 -5.25 -10.64
CA ARG A 35 4.86 -5.43 -10.38
C ARG A 35 5.20 -6.88 -10.07
N LEU A 36 4.36 -7.59 -9.32
CA LEU A 36 4.54 -9.01 -9.03
C LEU A 36 4.45 -9.86 -10.31
N SER A 37 3.54 -9.51 -11.23
CA SER A 37 3.35 -10.20 -12.52
C SER A 37 4.51 -10.02 -13.50
N ASP A 38 5.35 -9.00 -13.33
CA ASP A 38 6.48 -8.73 -14.23
C ASP A 38 7.63 -9.74 -14.03
N TYR A 39 7.63 -10.48 -12.93
CA TYR A 39 8.59 -11.56 -12.71
C TYR A 39 8.26 -12.78 -13.56
N LYS A 40 9.28 -13.27 -14.28
CA LYS A 40 9.18 -14.47 -15.11
C LYS A 40 9.02 -15.77 -14.33
N THR A 41 9.35 -15.75 -13.03
CA THR A 41 9.33 -16.94 -12.19
C THR A 41 8.46 -16.75 -10.95
N SER A 42 7.84 -17.83 -10.50
CA SER A 42 7.04 -17.86 -9.27
C SER A 42 7.92 -17.95 -8.01
N ILE A 43 7.33 -17.72 -6.83
CA ILE A 43 8.03 -17.85 -5.54
C ILE A 43 8.57 -19.27 -5.37
N THR A 44 7.74 -20.27 -5.66
CA THR A 44 8.08 -21.69 -5.53
C THR A 44 9.18 -22.13 -6.51
N GLU A 45 9.19 -21.58 -7.73
CA GLU A 45 10.29 -21.80 -8.68
C GLU A 45 11.62 -21.26 -8.18
N ASP A 46 11.62 -20.08 -7.56
CA ASP A 46 12.85 -19.49 -7.00
C ASP A 46 13.37 -20.26 -5.79
N GLU A 47 12.46 -20.75 -4.94
CA GLU A 47 12.80 -21.66 -3.83
C GLU A 47 13.45 -22.95 -4.36
N ALA A 48 12.83 -23.58 -5.36
CA ALA A 48 13.35 -24.77 -5.99
C ALA A 48 14.71 -24.55 -6.69
N ILE A 49 15.01 -23.33 -7.17
CA ILE A 49 16.34 -23.00 -7.70
C ILE A 49 17.37 -22.91 -6.57
N LEU A 50 17.02 -22.32 -5.42
CA LEU A 50 17.93 -22.16 -4.28
C LEU A 50 18.21 -23.47 -3.53
N GLU A 51 17.29 -24.43 -3.59
CA GLU A 51 17.45 -25.77 -3.01
C GLU A 51 18.42 -26.66 -3.79
N ARG A 52 18.69 -26.34 -5.06
CA ARG A 52 19.69 -27.06 -5.86
C ARG A 52 21.08 -26.86 -5.25
N GLN A 53 21.85 -27.94 -5.15
CA GLN A 53 23.22 -27.87 -4.61
C GLN A 53 24.19 -27.17 -5.57
N GLU A 54 23.97 -27.28 -6.88
CA GLU A 54 24.86 -26.76 -7.92
C GLU A 54 24.29 -25.48 -8.55
N VAL A 55 24.45 -24.35 -7.86
CA VAL A 55 24.06 -23.03 -8.39
C VAL A 55 25.24 -22.10 -8.30
N SER A 56 25.55 -21.41 -9.40
CA SER A 56 26.61 -20.39 -9.35
C SER A 56 26.27 -19.31 -8.32
N LEU A 57 27.29 -18.77 -7.66
CA LEU A 57 27.10 -17.79 -6.59
C LEU A 57 26.31 -16.56 -7.05
N ARG A 58 26.58 -16.09 -8.29
CA ARG A 58 25.87 -14.96 -8.89
C ARG A 58 24.40 -15.26 -9.11
N LEU A 59 24.08 -16.45 -9.62
CA LEU A 59 22.70 -16.87 -9.81
C LEU A 59 21.98 -17.01 -8.47
N ARG A 60 22.64 -17.59 -7.46
CA ARG A 60 22.09 -17.68 -6.09
C ARG A 60 21.71 -16.31 -5.54
N TYR A 61 22.59 -15.31 -5.65
CA TYR A 61 22.28 -13.95 -5.18
C TYR A 61 21.15 -13.29 -5.96
N ALA A 62 21.13 -13.42 -7.28
CA ALA A 62 20.06 -12.87 -8.11
C ALA A 62 18.70 -13.49 -7.74
N VAL A 63 18.66 -14.81 -7.52
CA VAL A 63 17.43 -15.52 -7.12
C VAL A 63 17.02 -15.14 -5.70
N MET A 64 17.95 -15.01 -4.76
CA MET A 64 17.65 -14.56 -3.39
C MET A 64 17.03 -13.15 -3.36
N LEU A 65 17.59 -12.21 -4.13
CA LEU A 65 17.05 -10.84 -4.25
C LEU A 65 15.65 -10.86 -4.85
N ARG A 66 15.48 -11.54 -5.99
CA ARG A 66 14.17 -11.65 -6.64
C ARG A 66 13.12 -12.30 -5.73
N LEU A 67 13.49 -13.36 -5.02
CA LEU A 67 12.61 -14.07 -4.09
C LEU A 67 12.18 -13.17 -2.92
N SER A 68 13.11 -12.42 -2.33
CA SER A 68 12.80 -11.52 -1.22
C SER A 68 11.87 -10.38 -1.66
N GLU A 69 12.12 -9.80 -2.83
CA GLU A 69 11.24 -8.78 -3.41
C GLU A 69 9.82 -9.30 -3.66
N LYS A 70 9.67 -10.50 -4.24
CA LYS A 70 8.35 -11.13 -4.42
C LYS A 70 7.62 -11.34 -3.10
N ARG A 71 8.31 -11.80 -2.07
CA ARG A 71 7.72 -12.00 -0.73
C ARG A 71 7.27 -10.67 -0.10
N ILE A 72 8.05 -9.60 -0.28
CA ILE A 72 7.66 -8.25 0.17
C ILE A 72 6.38 -7.80 -0.54
N LEU A 73 6.34 -7.91 -1.87
CA LEU A 73 5.16 -7.53 -2.66
C LEU A 73 3.92 -8.32 -2.25
N GLN A 74 4.03 -9.65 -2.15
CA GLN A 74 2.93 -10.52 -1.74
C GLN A 74 2.41 -10.13 -0.36
N LYS A 75 3.30 -9.95 0.62
CA LYS A 75 2.95 -9.52 1.98
C LYS A 75 2.14 -8.21 1.97
N HIS A 76 2.54 -7.23 1.17
CA HIS A 76 1.83 -5.96 1.08
C HIS A 76 0.49 -6.07 0.34
N ILE A 77 0.41 -6.90 -0.69
CA ILE A 77 -0.86 -7.22 -1.37
C ILE A 77 -1.84 -7.84 -0.36
N ASP A 78 -1.39 -8.84 0.40
CA ASP A 78 -2.22 -9.53 1.39
C ASP A 78 -2.68 -8.57 2.50
N TYR A 79 -1.75 -7.74 2.99
CA TYR A 79 -2.07 -6.69 3.96
C TYR A 79 -3.15 -5.75 3.43
N LEU A 80 -2.99 -5.22 2.21
CA LEU A 80 -3.98 -4.31 1.62
C LEU A 80 -5.32 -5.01 1.36
N LYS A 81 -5.33 -6.28 0.96
CA LYS A 81 -6.57 -7.06 0.78
C LYS A 81 -7.35 -7.17 2.09
N LEU A 82 -6.65 -7.39 3.21
CA LEU A 82 -7.25 -7.48 4.54
C LEU A 82 -7.59 -6.11 5.16
N PHE A 83 -6.90 -5.04 4.75
CA PHE A 83 -7.11 -3.70 5.28
C PHE A 83 -8.53 -3.21 4.98
N LYS A 84 -9.34 -2.98 6.01
CA LYS A 84 -10.68 -2.41 5.87
C LYS A 84 -10.56 -0.89 5.84
N VAL A 85 -11.10 -0.26 4.80
CA VAL A 85 -11.24 1.19 4.75
C VAL A 85 -12.54 1.52 5.47
N GLU A 86 -12.46 2.31 6.53
CA GLU A 86 -13.64 2.90 7.15
C GLU A 86 -14.08 4.08 6.26
N ASP A 87 -15.12 3.86 5.45
CA ASP A 87 -15.69 4.94 4.66
C ASP A 87 -16.41 5.90 5.63
N ASN A 88 -15.72 6.98 6.02
CA ASN A 88 -16.30 8.12 6.72
C ASN A 88 -17.22 8.93 5.77
N ASN A 89 -18.21 8.27 5.18
CA ASN A 89 -19.28 8.87 4.38
C ASN A 89 -20.59 8.83 5.17
N GLU A 90 -20.62 9.48 6.34
CA GLU A 90 -21.88 9.85 7.00
C GLU A 90 -21.85 11.32 7.47
N GLY A 91 -22.73 12.13 6.88
CA GLY A 91 -23.55 13.03 7.72
C GLY A 91 -23.11 14.49 7.89
N GLY A 92 -22.82 15.20 6.80
CA GLY A 92 -22.94 16.66 6.81
C GLY A 92 -24.40 17.12 6.95
N SER A 93 -24.99 17.08 8.14
CA SER A 93 -26.25 17.78 8.46
C SER A 93 -26.64 17.68 9.95
N ASN A 94 -26.44 18.76 10.73
CA ASN A 94 -27.55 19.50 11.40
C ASN A 94 -27.11 20.48 12.52
N LYS A 95 -27.61 21.71 12.37
CA LYS A 95 -28.06 22.68 13.40
C LYS A 95 -27.19 22.91 14.65
N ARG A 96 -26.51 24.07 14.68
CA ARG A 96 -26.63 25.04 15.80
C ARG A 96 -26.68 26.48 15.29
N ARG A 97 -27.86 26.89 14.80
CA ARG A 97 -28.32 28.28 14.95
C ARG A 97 -29.23 28.31 16.18
N LYS A 98 -28.81 28.99 17.24
CA LYS A 98 -29.64 29.95 17.99
C LYS A 98 -28.72 30.97 18.66
N LEU A 99 -28.71 32.17 18.08
CA LEU A 99 -28.53 33.42 18.81
C LEU A 99 -29.90 33.77 19.41
N LYS A 100 -29.96 33.93 20.73
CA LYS A 100 -30.50 35.09 21.44
C LYS A 100 -30.27 34.89 22.93
#